data_AF-A0A2M9PFU7-F1
#
_entry.id   AF-A0A2M9PFU7-F1
#
_cell.length_a   1.000
_cell.length_b   1.000
_cell.length_c   1.000
_cell.angle_alpha   90.00
_cell.angle_beta   90.00
_cell.angle_gamma   90.00
#
_symmetry.space_group_name_H-M   'P 1'
#
loop_
_entity.id
_entity.type
_entity.pdbx_description
1 polymer ?
#
loop_
_entity_poly.entity_id
_entity_poly.type
_entity_poly.pdbx_seq_one_letter_code
_entity_poly.pdbx_strand_id
1 'polypeptide(L)'
;MTPPKPLTAEETAAVEVAIAAGRLQRIPLGVYAEDTITPVPLAEQIRRSANAGKSRVAAHNRRIAQEAAARREKAARLSAKGLTRSEIAERLGVTRSVVSQYLGAVPA
;
A
#
# COMPACT_ATOMS: atom_id res chain seq x y z
N MET A 1 35.54 30.01 -15.96
CA MET A 1 34.31 29.76 -16.76
C MET A 1 34.00 31.02 -17.53
N THR A 2 34.19 30.99 -18.85
CA THR A 2 33.86 32.12 -19.74
C THR A 2 32.35 32.07 -20.04
N PRO A 3 31.60 33.18 -19.93
CA PRO A 3 30.18 33.15 -20.23
C PRO A 3 29.95 32.82 -21.72
N PRO A 4 28.86 32.12 -22.06
CA PRO A 4 28.55 31.82 -23.45
C PRO A 4 28.32 33.13 -24.22
N LYS A 5 28.92 33.22 -25.41
CA LYS A 5 28.75 34.36 -26.31
C LYS A 5 27.26 34.44 -26.73
N PRO A 6 26.64 35.63 -26.71
CA PRO A 6 25.28 35.79 -27.20
C PRO A 6 25.21 35.41 -28.70
N LEU A 7 24.12 34.76 -29.09
CA LEU A 7 23.84 34.42 -30.48
C LEU A 7 23.72 35.69 -31.31
N THR A 8 24.24 35.64 -32.53
CA THR A 8 24.06 36.72 -33.51
C THR A 8 22.63 36.75 -34.03
N ALA A 9 22.23 37.86 -34.65
CA ALA A 9 20.88 38.03 -35.19
C ALA A 9 20.53 36.97 -36.25
N GLU A 10 21.52 36.55 -37.06
CA GLU A 10 21.36 35.53 -38.09
C GLU A 10 21.14 34.14 -37.48
N GLU A 11 21.90 33.79 -36.43
CA GLU A 11 21.73 32.53 -35.70
C GLU A 11 20.38 32.48 -34.97
N THR A 12 19.90 33.63 -34.46
CA THR A 12 18.59 33.73 -33.81
C THR A 12 17.46 33.46 -34.81
N ALA A 13 17.54 34.05 -36.01
CA ALA A 13 16.57 33.81 -37.07
C ALA A 13 16.58 32.35 -37.54
N ALA A 14 17.76 31.73 -37.65
CA ALA A 14 17.88 30.31 -38.03
C ALA A 14 17.21 29.37 -37.00
N VAL A 15 17.32 29.69 -35.70
CA VAL A 15 16.65 28.93 -34.63
C VAL A 15 15.13 29.08 -34.72
N GLU A 16 14.61 30.27 -34.98
CA GLU A 16 13.17 30.48 -35.13
C GLU A 16 12.59 29.76 -36.36
N VAL A 17 13.30 29.78 -37.49
CA VAL A 17 12.92 29.03 -38.70
C VAL A 17 12.93 27.52 -38.43
N ALA A 18 13.94 27.01 -37.71
CA ALA A 18 14.01 25.60 -37.35
C ALA A 18 12.89 25.19 -36.37
N ILE A 19 12.46 26.08 -35.48
CA ILE A 19 11.29 25.88 -34.62
C ILE A 19 9.99 25.85 -35.43
N ALA A 20 9.81 26.80 -36.36
CA ALA A 20 8.63 26.89 -37.21
C ALA A 20 8.52 25.68 -38.16
N ALA A 21 9.65 25.16 -38.63
CA ALA A 21 9.72 23.94 -39.44
C ALA A 21 9.58 22.64 -38.62
N GLY A 22 9.37 22.73 -37.30
CA GLY A 22 9.22 21.57 -36.40
C GLY A 22 10.50 20.75 -36.19
N ARG A 23 11.66 21.25 -36.65
CA ARG A 23 12.97 20.59 -36.49
C ARG A 23 13.55 20.80 -35.11
N LEU A 24 13.14 21.87 -34.44
CA LEU A 24 13.43 22.13 -33.03
C LEU A 24 12.10 22.35 -32.30
N GLN A 25 11.94 21.72 -31.14
CA GLN A 25 10.84 22.08 -30.26
C GLN A 25 11.25 23.34 -29.50
N ARG A 26 10.37 24.34 -29.50
CA ARG A 26 10.48 25.46 -28.56
C ARG A 26 10.24 24.88 -27.17
N ILE A 27 11.31 24.52 -26.47
CA ILE A 27 11.21 24.25 -25.04
C ILE A 27 10.86 25.61 -24.44
N PRO A 28 9.64 25.81 -23.90
CA PRO A 28 9.44 26.97 -23.06
C PRO A 28 10.50 26.83 -21.97
N LEU A 29 11.41 27.80 -21.86
CA LEU A 29 12.15 28.00 -20.62
C LEU A 29 11.07 28.25 -19.59
N GLY A 30 10.59 27.15 -19.00
CA GLY A 30 9.53 27.13 -18.04
C GLY A 30 9.96 28.12 -16.98
N VAL A 31 9.05 29.03 -16.67
CA VAL A 31 8.98 29.62 -15.36
C VAL A 31 9.24 28.45 -14.41
N TYR A 32 10.41 28.42 -13.77
CA TYR A 32 10.62 27.55 -12.63
C TYR A 32 9.64 28.09 -11.59
N ALA A 33 8.39 27.65 -11.65
CA ALA A 33 7.56 27.62 -10.48
C ALA A 33 8.41 26.83 -9.50
N GLU A 34 8.81 27.48 -8.43
CA GLU A 34 9.47 26.91 -7.26
C GLU A 34 8.51 25.91 -6.58
N ASP A 35 7.96 24.96 -7.33
CA ASP A 35 7.46 23.69 -6.84
C ASP A 35 8.71 22.93 -6.42
N THR A 36 9.21 23.35 -5.26
CA THR A 36 10.18 22.67 -4.46
C THR A 36 9.68 21.25 -4.29
N ILE A 37 10.17 20.34 -5.15
CA ILE A 37 10.19 18.91 -4.83
C ILE A 37 11.17 18.82 -3.67
N THR A 38 10.69 19.12 -2.46
CA THR A 38 11.48 18.97 -1.24
C THR A 38 11.88 17.51 -1.19
N PRO A 39 13.18 17.16 -1.30
CA PRO A 39 13.59 15.78 -1.18
C PRO A 39 13.17 15.31 0.20
N VAL A 40 12.26 14.34 0.24
CA VAL A 40 11.86 13.70 1.49
C VAL A 40 13.14 13.21 2.14
N PRO A 41 13.48 13.64 3.38
CA PRO A 41 14.70 13.22 4.03
C PRO A 41 14.78 11.70 4.05
N LEU A 42 15.96 11.13 3.77
CA LEU A 42 16.16 9.66 3.71
C LEU A 42 15.62 8.95 4.96
N ALA A 43 15.73 9.59 6.14
CA ALA A 43 15.18 9.11 7.40
C ALA A 43 13.64 8.93 7.35
N GLU A 44 12.93 9.80 6.65
CA GLU A 44 11.49 9.70 6.47
C GLU A 44 11.11 8.66 5.41
N GLN A 45 11.92 8.48 4.37
CA GLN A 45 11.79 7.35 3.43
C GLN A 45 11.95 6.00 4.15
N ILE A 46 12.94 5.89 5.05
CA ILE A 46 13.18 4.70 5.89
C ILE A 46 12.03 4.47 6.88
N ARG A 47 11.49 5.53 7.52
CA ARG A 47 10.33 5.41 8.41
C ARG A 47 9.08 4.95 7.67
N ARG A 48 8.81 5.50 6.48
CA ARG A 48 7.66 5.11 5.65
C ARG A 48 7.73 3.63 5.24
N SER A 49 8.90 3.16 4.82
CA SER A 49 9.09 1.74 4.44
C SER A 49 8.97 0.79 5.64
N ALA A 50 9.52 1.15 6.81
CA ALA A 50 9.39 0.37 8.04
C ALA A 50 7.94 0.29 8.54
N ASN A 51 7.16 1.36 8.40
CA ASN A 51 5.75 1.40 8.81
C ASN A 51 4.82 0.67 7.82
N ALA A 52 5.15 0.67 6.52
CA ALA A 52 4.38 -0.05 5.51
C ALA A 52 4.38 -1.58 5.74
N GLY A 53 5.51 -2.16 6.17
CA GLY A 53 5.59 -3.58 6.52
C GLY A 53 4.74 -3.97 7.73
N LYS A 54 4.77 -3.14 8.79
CA LYS A 54 3.96 -3.33 10.01
C LYS A 54 2.46 -3.29 9.72
N SER A 55 2.03 -2.42 8.80
CA SER A 55 0.62 -2.30 8.41
C SER A 55 0.07 -3.58 7.74
N ARG A 56 0.84 -4.20 6.83
CA ARG A 56 0.40 -5.43 6.16
C ARG A 56 0.26 -6.62 7.12
N VAL A 57 1.22 -6.81 8.01
CA VAL A 57 1.17 -7.87 9.03
C VAL A 57 0.00 -7.64 9.98
N ALA A 58 -0.24 -6.40 10.41
CA ALA A 58 -1.38 -6.05 11.25
C ALA A 58 -2.72 -6.34 10.56
N ALA A 59 -2.86 -5.98 9.28
CA ALA A 59 -4.07 -6.27 8.50
C ALA A 59 -4.29 -7.78 8.33
N HIS A 60 -3.24 -8.54 8.03
CA HIS A 60 -3.29 -9.99 7.93
C HIS A 60 -3.71 -10.65 9.25
N ASN A 61 -3.09 -10.25 10.36
CA ASN A 61 -3.41 -10.75 11.69
C ASN A 61 -4.85 -10.41 12.09
N ARG A 62 -5.34 -9.21 11.73
CA ARG A 62 -6.74 -8.83 11.94
C ARG A 62 -7.70 -9.73 11.18
N ARG A 63 -7.39 -10.08 9.93
CA ARG A 63 -8.18 -11.03 9.14
C ARG A 63 -8.23 -12.41 9.79
N ILE A 64 -7.07 -12.94 10.19
CA ILE A 64 -6.99 -14.24 10.90
C ILE A 64 -7.82 -14.21 12.18
N ALA A 65 -7.72 -13.13 12.97
CA ALA A 65 -8.48 -12.99 14.21
C ALA A 65 -10.00 -12.94 13.97
N GLN A 66 -10.44 -12.23 12.93
CA GLN A 66 -11.86 -12.17 12.54
C GLN A 66 -12.38 -13.54 12.10
N GLU A 67 -11.65 -14.26 11.25
CA GLU A 67 -12.03 -15.61 10.83
C GLU A 67 -12.07 -16.59 12.02
N ALA A 68 -11.12 -16.48 12.95
CA ALA A 68 -11.11 -17.28 14.16
C ALA A 68 -12.33 -16.98 15.05
N ALA A 69 -12.68 -15.70 15.23
CA ALA A 69 -13.87 -15.29 15.97
C ALA A 69 -15.16 -15.84 15.34
N ALA A 70 -15.30 -15.76 14.02
CA ALA A 70 -16.45 -16.32 13.30
C ALA A 70 -16.57 -17.85 13.49
N ARG A 71 -15.44 -18.56 13.45
CA ARG A 71 -15.42 -20.02 13.72
C ARG A 71 -15.83 -20.34 15.16
N ARG A 72 -15.39 -19.54 16.15
CA ARG A 72 -15.80 -19.69 17.55
C ARG A 72 -17.30 -19.48 17.73
N GLU A 73 -17.84 -18.42 17.14
CA GLU A 73 -19.28 -18.14 17.21
C GLU A 73 -20.11 -19.27 16.60
N LYS A 74 -19.67 -19.82 15.45
CA LYS A 74 -20.32 -20.97 14.82
C LYS A 74 -20.27 -22.21 15.72
N ALA A 75 -19.14 -22.48 16.37
CA ALA A 75 -19.02 -23.57 17.33
C ALA A 75 -19.97 -23.39 18.52
N ALA A 76 -20.05 -22.18 19.09
CA ALA A 76 -20.96 -21.85 20.19
C ALA A 76 -22.43 -22.05 19.80
N ARG A 77 -22.84 -21.59 18.61
CA ARG A 77 -24.21 -21.80 18.09
C ARG A 77 -24.55 -23.28 17.90
N LEU A 78 -23.59 -24.10 17.47
CA LEU A 78 -23.81 -25.54 17.34
C LEU A 78 -23.89 -26.22 18.71
N SER A 79 -23.07 -25.80 19.68
CA SER A 79 -23.15 -26.27 21.06
C SER A 79 -24.49 -25.92 21.70
N ALA A 80 -25.02 -24.72 21.46
CA ALA A 80 -26.33 -24.30 21.94
C ALA A 80 -27.49 -25.12 21.33
N LYS A 81 -27.28 -25.73 20.15
CA LYS A 81 -28.21 -26.69 19.54
C LYS A 81 -28.09 -28.11 20.12
N GLY A 82 -27.26 -28.31 21.15
CA GLY A 82 -27.06 -29.60 21.81
C GLY A 82 -26.10 -30.54 21.09
N LEU A 83 -25.35 -30.07 20.08
CA LEU A 83 -24.36 -30.92 19.43
C LEU A 83 -23.18 -31.21 20.34
N THR A 84 -22.68 -32.44 20.26
CA THR A 84 -21.44 -32.84 20.91
C THR A 84 -20.23 -32.21 20.23
N ARG A 85 -19.13 -32.09 20.97
CA ARG A 85 -17.86 -31.54 20.43
C ARG A 85 -17.35 -32.32 19.22
N SER A 86 -17.65 -33.62 19.14
CA SER A 86 -17.31 -34.50 18.01
C SER A 86 -18.04 -34.11 16.74
N GLU A 87 -19.36 -33.93 16.83
CA GLU A 87 -20.20 -33.54 15.69
C GLU A 87 -19.91 -32.11 15.24
N ILE A 88 -19.59 -31.22 16.19
CA ILE A 88 -19.13 -29.86 15.88
C ILE A 88 -17.82 -29.90 15.11
N ALA A 89 -16.87 -30.73 15.53
CA ALA A 89 -15.58 -30.90 14.88
C ALA A 89 -15.74 -31.37 13.43
N GLU A 90 -16.59 -32.38 13.20
CA GLU A 90 -16.92 -32.88 11.87
C GLU A 90 -17.59 -31.81 11.00
N ARG A 91 -18.59 -31.08 11.53
CA ARG A 91 -19.28 -30.00 10.80
C ARG A 91 -18.40 -28.81 10.46
N LEU A 92 -17.39 -28.53 11.27
CA LEU A 92 -16.47 -27.41 11.05
C LEU A 92 -15.19 -27.82 10.30
N GLY A 93 -14.96 -29.12 10.09
CA GLY A 93 -13.74 -29.63 9.47
C GLY A 93 -12.49 -29.36 10.32
N VAL A 94 -12.61 -29.41 11.65
CA VAL A 94 -11.51 -29.17 12.60
C VAL A 94 -11.39 -30.31 13.60
N THR A 95 -10.34 -30.32 14.41
CA THR A 95 -10.15 -31.35 15.45
C THR A 95 -11.00 -31.05 16.69
N ARG A 96 -11.30 -32.09 17.48
CA ARG A 96 -12.02 -31.93 18.77
C ARG A 96 -11.28 -31.00 19.74
N SER A 97 -9.95 -31.00 19.71
CA SER A 97 -9.12 -30.10 20.53
C SER A 97 -9.37 -28.64 20.18
N VAL A 98 -9.44 -28.32 18.89
CA VAL A 98 -9.76 -26.96 18.40
C VAL A 98 -11.16 -26.53 18.84
N VAL A 99 -12.15 -27.43 18.78
CA VAL A 99 -13.51 -27.15 19.30
C VAL A 99 -13.48 -26.86 20.80
N SER A 100 -12.70 -27.62 21.56
CA SER A 100 -12.53 -27.36 23.00
C SER A 100 -11.93 -25.99 23.27
N GLN A 101 -10.97 -25.55 22.45
CA GLN A 101 -10.40 -24.21 22.55
C GLN A 101 -11.41 -23.11 22.19
N TYR A 102 -12.28 -23.36 21.21
CA TYR A 102 -13.32 -22.41 20.82
C TYR A 102 -14.38 -22.23 21.90
N LEU A 103 -14.83 -23.32 22.53
CA LEU A 103 -15.88 -23.30 23.55
C LEU A 103 -15.33 -22.92 24.93
N GLY A 104 -14.10 -23.29 25.27
CA GLY A 104 -13.48 -22.95 26.56
C GLY A 104 -13.18 -21.46 26.74
N ALA A 105 -13.19 -20.69 25.66
CA ALA A 105 -13.04 -19.23 25.69
C ALA A 105 -14.39 -18.47 25.84
N VAL A 106 -15.52 -19.18 25.82
CA VAL A 106 -16.84 -18.59 26.04
C VAL A 106 -17.17 -18.73 27.53
N PRO A 107 -17.26 -17.64 28.31
CA PRO A 107 -17.75 -17.73 29.69
C PRO A 107 -19.18 -18.29 29.66
N ALA A 108 -19.45 -19.25 30.55
CA ALA A 108 -20.73 -19.94 30.70
C ALA A 108 -21.88 -18.96 30.98
#